data_AF-A0A7V9IME4-F1
#
_entry.id   AF-A0A7V9IME4-F1
#
_cell.length_a   1.000
_cell.length_b   1.000
_cell.length_c   1.000
_cell.angle_alpha   90.00
_cell.angle_beta   90.00
_cell.angle_gamma   90.00
#
_symmetry.space_group_name_H-M   'P 1'
#
loop_
_entity.id
_entity.type
_entity.pdbx_description
1 polymer ?
#
loop_
_entity_poly.entity_id
_entity_poly.type
_entity_poly.pdbx_seq_one_letter_code
_entity_poly.pdbx_strand_id
1 'polypeptide(L)'
;MSSGDLDEGQPLDGARPMVYLHIGTMKSGADHFTVVTVPAATSEPAELWRRFGAAVDIDTELFSASSGGRGNPSLGFAEAEMLRRLNVEIGRQLEQDAYRRLVTGFLSRQVLRGRQDETSAPPTLPPAALEWARQHGARLVSELGELGVGVRGDLSDLVAPPFAGDPRDDAESAASDAAVAAVAVKAAAALLVALAESHDSPERAG
;
A
#
# COMPACT_ATOMS: atom_id res chain seq x y z
N MET A 1 3.43 21.15 39.50
CA MET A 1 3.48 22.56 39.07
C MET A 1 4.62 22.63 38.07
N SER A 2 4.51 22.99 36.79
CA SER A 2 3.49 23.51 35.87
C SER A 2 4.07 23.17 34.48
N SER A 3 3.39 22.56 33.51
CA SER A 3 2.33 23.08 32.63
C SER A 3 2.72 24.34 31.84
N GLY A 4 2.62 24.25 30.51
CA GLY A 4 2.70 25.32 29.49
C GLY A 4 4.06 25.36 28.78
N ASP A 5 4.21 25.31 27.45
CA ASP A 5 3.26 25.59 26.36
C ASP A 5 3.59 24.76 25.11
N LEU A 6 2.53 24.26 24.47
CA LEU A 6 2.56 23.70 23.11
C LEU A 6 2.42 24.88 22.14
N ASP A 7 3.46 25.12 21.34
CA ASP A 7 3.44 26.10 20.26
C ASP A 7 2.66 25.52 19.06
N GLU A 8 1.60 26.23 18.69
CA GLU A 8 0.71 25.94 17.57
C GLU A 8 1.41 26.27 16.23
N GLY A 9 1.30 25.35 15.27
CA GLY A 9 1.18 25.69 13.84
C GLY A 9 2.34 26.44 13.18
N GLN A 10 3.33 25.69 12.68
CA GLN A 10 4.06 26.10 11.48
C GLN A 10 3.81 25.12 10.32
N PRO A 11 3.51 25.62 9.11
CA PRO A 11 3.36 24.79 7.92
C PRO A 11 4.70 24.13 7.60
N LEU A 12 4.70 22.83 7.29
CA LEU A 12 5.87 22.10 6.83
C LEU A 12 6.23 22.55 5.41
N ASP A 13 6.82 23.74 5.32
CA ASP A 13 7.43 24.26 4.11
C ASP A 13 8.75 23.50 3.85
N GLY A 14 8.94 23.06 2.61
CA GLY A 14 10.22 22.49 2.16
C GLY A 14 10.39 20.97 2.20
N ALA A 15 9.34 20.17 2.43
CA ALA A 15 9.42 18.72 2.19
C ALA A 15 9.56 18.46 0.68
N ARG A 16 10.80 18.36 0.19
CA ARG A 16 11.11 17.76 -1.11
C ARG A 16 10.30 16.46 -1.21
N PRO A 17 9.52 16.23 -2.28
CA PRO A 17 8.85 14.95 -2.45
C PRO A 17 9.94 13.90 -2.60
N MET A 18 10.19 13.16 -1.52
CA MET A 18 11.03 11.96 -1.56
C MET A 18 10.29 10.94 -2.40
N VAL A 19 10.68 10.81 -3.67
CA VAL A 19 10.45 9.60 -4.43
C VAL A 19 11.22 8.49 -3.71
N TYR A 20 10.52 7.61 -3.01
CA TYR A 20 11.11 6.40 -2.44
C TYR A 20 11.42 5.42 -3.58
N LEU A 21 12.50 5.66 -4.31
CA LEU A 21 13.18 4.62 -5.08
C LEU A 21 14.52 4.34 -4.39
N HIS A 22 14.47 3.74 -3.20
CA HIS A 22 15.68 3.20 -2.57
C HIS A 22 16.01 1.85 -3.20
N ILE A 23 16.46 1.88 -4.46
CA ILE A 23 17.26 0.81 -5.00
C ILE A 23 18.67 1.14 -4.51
N GLY A 24 19.19 0.29 -3.62
CA GLY A 24 20.49 0.49 -2.96
C GLY A 24 21.58 0.90 -3.96
N THR A 25 22.64 1.53 -3.45
CA THR A 25 23.76 2.16 -4.18
C THR A 25 24.41 1.29 -5.28
N MET A 26 23.70 1.04 -6.37
CA MET A 26 24.19 0.44 -7.59
C MET A 26 24.10 1.53 -8.66
N LYS A 27 25.26 2.01 -9.09
CA LYS A 27 25.37 2.83 -10.29
C LYS A 27 25.23 1.91 -11.49
N SER A 28 24.01 1.66 -11.92
CA SER A 28 23.72 0.97 -13.17
C SER A 28 23.25 2.00 -14.21
N GLY A 29 23.64 1.85 -15.47
CA GLY A 29 23.14 2.69 -16.57
C GLY A 29 21.64 2.54 -16.77
N ALA A 30 21.00 3.52 -17.44
CA ALA A 30 19.56 3.52 -17.71
C ALA A 30 19.07 2.23 -18.40
N ASP A 31 19.93 1.62 -19.22
CA ASP A 31 19.69 0.36 -19.93
C ASP A 31 19.43 -0.85 -18.99
N HIS A 32 19.76 -0.74 -17.70
CA HIS A 32 19.48 -1.77 -16.69
C HIS A 32 18.16 -1.57 -15.94
N PHE A 33 17.41 -0.51 -16.26
CA PHE A 33 16.13 -0.21 -15.63
C PHE A 33 15.02 -0.20 -16.67
N THR A 34 13.94 -0.90 -16.34
CA THR A 34 12.68 -0.81 -17.09
C THR A 34 11.55 -0.48 -16.11
N VAL A 35 10.81 0.57 -16.42
CA VAL A 35 9.61 0.97 -15.71
C VAL A 35 8.42 0.23 -16.31
N VAL A 36 7.66 -0.45 -15.46
CA VAL A 36 6.39 -1.07 -15.83
C VAL A 36 5.29 -0.24 -15.20
N THR A 37 4.44 0.39 -16.01
CA THR A 37 3.32 1.18 -15.47
C THR A 37 2.16 0.27 -15.13
N VAL A 38 1.52 0.55 -13.99
CA VAL A 38 0.30 -0.15 -13.57
C VAL A 38 -0.85 0.41 -14.40
N PRO A 39 -1.54 -0.42 -15.21
CA PRO A 39 -2.63 0.06 -16.06
C PRO A 39 -3.81 0.55 -15.21
N ALA A 40 -4.64 1.40 -15.81
CA ALA A 40 -5.88 1.84 -15.19
C ALA A 40 -6.75 0.64 -14.76
N ALA A 41 -7.55 0.80 -13.69
CA ALA A 41 -8.41 -0.26 -13.18
C ALA A 41 -9.44 -0.78 -14.20
N THR A 42 -9.73 -0.01 -15.25
CA THR A 42 -10.62 -0.36 -16.37
C THR A 42 -9.92 -1.16 -17.49
N SER A 43 -8.60 -1.33 -17.42
CA SER A 43 -7.85 -2.12 -18.40
C SER A 43 -8.08 -3.61 -18.23
N GLU A 44 -7.67 -4.38 -19.23
CA GLU A 44 -7.77 -5.84 -19.16
C GLU A 44 -6.97 -6.40 -17.96
N PRO A 45 -7.52 -7.37 -17.21
CA PRO A 45 -6.86 -7.92 -16.03
C PRO A 45 -5.45 -8.47 -16.26
N ALA A 46 -5.17 -8.98 -17.47
CA ALA A 46 -3.87 -9.54 -17.85
C ALA A 46 -2.86 -8.49 -18.35
N GLU A 47 -3.26 -7.22 -18.49
CA GLU A 47 -2.41 -6.18 -19.09
C GLU A 47 -1.13 -5.93 -18.29
N LEU A 48 -1.22 -5.86 -16.96
CA LEU A 48 -0.04 -5.72 -16.11
C LEU A 48 0.90 -6.93 -16.26
N TRP A 49 0.35 -8.14 -16.38
CA TRP A 49 1.13 -9.35 -16.59
C TRP A 49 1.89 -9.31 -17.91
N ARG A 50 1.22 -8.91 -19.00
CA ARG A 50 1.84 -8.72 -20.33
C ARG A 50 2.96 -7.68 -20.30
N ARG A 51 2.72 -6.52 -19.69
CA ARG A 51 3.74 -5.46 -19.56
C ARG A 51 4.96 -5.92 -18.77
N PHE A 52 4.72 -6.67 -17.68
CA PHE A 52 5.78 -7.27 -16.89
C PHE A 52 6.58 -8.31 -17.70
N GLY A 53 5.91 -9.26 -18.35
CA GLY A 53 6.57 -10.27 -19.18
C GLY A 53 7.45 -9.65 -20.28
N ALA A 54 6.97 -8.59 -20.94
CA ALA A 54 7.75 -7.83 -21.92
C ALA A 54 8.95 -7.06 -21.34
N ALA A 55 8.96 -6.78 -20.03
CA ALA A 55 10.10 -6.17 -19.34
C ALA A 55 11.18 -7.19 -18.98
N VAL A 56 10.80 -8.44 -18.73
CA VAL A 56 11.71 -9.51 -18.27
C VAL A 56 11.91 -10.63 -19.30
N ASP A 57 11.46 -10.42 -20.55
CA ASP A 57 11.54 -11.37 -21.67
C ASP A 57 10.92 -12.74 -21.35
N ILE A 58 9.74 -12.72 -20.72
CA ILE A 58 8.93 -13.91 -20.43
C ILE A 58 7.72 -13.94 -21.37
N ASP A 59 7.54 -15.06 -22.06
CA ASP A 59 6.31 -15.37 -22.79
C ASP A 59 5.16 -15.64 -21.81
N THR A 60 4.28 -14.65 -21.68
CA THR A 60 3.14 -14.66 -20.77
C THR A 60 2.06 -15.67 -21.14
N GLU A 61 2.00 -16.15 -22.39
CA GLU A 61 1.02 -17.16 -22.81
C GLU A 61 1.35 -18.53 -22.23
N LEU A 62 2.64 -18.79 -21.94
CA LEU A 62 3.09 -20.02 -21.30
C LEU A 62 2.77 -20.06 -19.79
N PHE A 63 2.41 -18.91 -19.20
CA PHE A 63 2.17 -18.76 -17.76
C PHE A 63 0.86 -18.04 -17.52
N SER A 64 -0.18 -18.81 -17.21
CA SER A 64 -1.49 -18.26 -16.89
C SER A 64 -1.46 -17.48 -15.56
N ALA A 65 -1.68 -16.16 -15.61
CA ALA A 65 -1.84 -15.30 -14.44
C ALA A 65 -3.03 -15.73 -13.54
N SER A 66 -3.98 -16.50 -14.08
CA SER A 66 -5.16 -17.03 -13.38
C SER A 66 -4.89 -18.23 -12.47
N SER A 67 -3.65 -18.71 -12.35
CA SER A 67 -3.29 -19.82 -11.46
C SER A 67 -3.19 -19.39 -9.98
N GLY A 68 -4.34 -19.08 -9.37
CA GLY A 68 -4.55 -19.19 -7.91
C GLY A 68 -4.17 -17.98 -7.04
N GLY A 69 -3.73 -16.87 -7.61
CA GLY A 69 -3.52 -15.64 -6.84
C GLY A 69 -4.87 -15.02 -6.45
N ARG A 70 -5.19 -14.97 -5.15
CA ARG A 70 -6.10 -13.93 -4.64
C ARG A 70 -5.60 -12.60 -5.20
N GLY A 71 -6.51 -11.72 -5.64
CA GLY A 71 -6.12 -10.36 -6.01
C GLY A 71 -5.29 -9.70 -4.89
N ASN A 72 -4.76 -8.51 -5.12
CA ASN A 72 -4.19 -7.70 -4.05
C ASN A 72 -5.27 -6.75 -3.52
N PRO A 73 -6.34 -7.22 -2.84
CA PRO A 73 -7.37 -6.32 -2.38
C PRO A 73 -6.76 -5.38 -1.36
N SER A 74 -6.96 -4.09 -1.59
CA SER A 74 -6.65 -3.08 -0.60
C SER A 74 -7.43 -3.34 0.68
N LEU A 75 -6.88 -2.87 1.79
CA LEU A 75 -7.60 -2.84 3.05
C LEU A 75 -8.71 -1.79 2.97
N GLY A 76 -9.81 -2.05 3.66
CA GLY A 76 -10.83 -1.05 3.92
C GLY A 76 -10.29 0.05 4.82
N PHE A 77 -11.01 1.17 4.89
CA PHE A 77 -10.57 2.33 5.67
C PHE A 77 -10.37 2.00 7.15
N ALA A 78 -11.29 1.25 7.76
CA ALA A 78 -11.20 0.89 9.19
C ALA A 78 -9.98 0.02 9.49
N GLU A 79 -9.67 -0.93 8.61
CA GLU A 79 -8.50 -1.80 8.71
C GLU A 79 -7.20 -1.02 8.50
N ALA A 80 -7.17 -0.12 7.52
CA ALA A 80 -6.03 0.76 7.26
C ALA A 80 -5.76 1.70 8.44
N GLU A 81 -6.81 2.30 9.00
CA GLU A 81 -6.71 3.22 10.15
C GLU A 81 -6.29 2.47 11.42
N MET A 82 -6.83 1.27 11.67
CA MET A 82 -6.37 0.42 12.77
C MET A 82 -4.87 0.11 12.65
N LEU A 83 -4.41 -0.32 11.46
CA LEU A 83 -2.99 -0.57 11.22
C LEU A 83 -2.14 0.69 11.38
N ARG A 84 -2.62 1.86 10.94
CA ARG A 84 -1.91 3.12 11.12
C ARG A 84 -1.72 3.43 12.60
N ARG A 85 -2.77 3.33 13.42
CA ARG A 85 -2.72 3.54 14.87
C ARG A 85 -1.80 2.52 15.54
N LEU A 86 -1.89 1.24 15.15
CA LEU A 86 -1.02 0.17 15.63
C LEU A 86 0.46 0.45 15.31
N ASN A 87 0.77 0.90 14.09
CA ASN A 87 2.14 1.21 13.68
C ASN A 87 2.73 2.40 14.46
N VAL A 88 1.91 3.39 14.81
CA VAL A 88 2.32 4.50 15.68
C VAL A 88 2.68 3.98 17.08
N GLU A 89 1.82 3.11 17.65
CA GLU A 89 2.04 2.56 18.99
C GLU A 89 3.25 1.62 19.07
N ILE A 90 3.40 0.72 18.08
CA ILE A 90 4.58 -0.16 17.98
C ILE A 90 5.86 0.66 17.83
N GLY A 91 5.83 1.74 17.03
CA GLY A 91 7.01 2.55 16.74
C GLY A 91 8.19 1.71 16.25
N ARG A 92 9.29 1.72 17.02
CA ARG A 92 10.51 0.92 16.74
C ARG A 92 10.69 -0.27 17.70
N GLN A 93 9.65 -0.66 18.40
CA GLN A 93 9.73 -1.74 19.41
C GLN A 93 9.89 -3.12 18.78
N LEU A 94 9.51 -3.29 17.51
CA LEU A 94 9.71 -4.53 16.76
C LEU A 94 10.90 -4.42 15.81
N GLU A 95 11.77 -5.42 15.88
CA GLU A 95 12.76 -5.68 14.84
C GLU A 95 12.08 -5.89 13.49
N GLN A 96 12.77 -5.50 12.41
CA GLN A 96 12.18 -5.49 11.06
C GLN A 96 11.62 -6.86 10.64
N ASP A 97 12.32 -7.93 10.98
CA ASP A 97 11.87 -9.29 10.66
C ASP A 97 10.62 -9.70 11.47
N ALA A 98 10.54 -9.30 12.73
CA ALA A 98 9.35 -9.54 13.55
C ALA A 98 8.15 -8.76 13.00
N TYR A 99 8.35 -7.50 12.63
CA TYR A 99 7.32 -6.68 12.00
C TYR A 99 6.83 -7.29 10.67
N ARG A 100 7.75 -7.73 9.80
CA ARG A 100 7.40 -8.38 8.53
C ARG A 100 6.59 -9.64 8.74
N ARG A 101 6.96 -10.50 9.70
CA ARG A 101 6.20 -11.73 9.99
C ARG A 101 4.84 -11.43 10.59
N LEU A 102 4.79 -10.65 11.66
CA LEU A 102 3.59 -10.49 12.50
C LEU A 102 2.60 -9.47 11.91
N VAL A 103 3.08 -8.28 11.56
CA VAL A 103 2.21 -7.21 11.07
C VAL A 103 1.91 -7.39 9.59
N THR A 104 2.93 -7.56 8.76
CA THR A 104 2.74 -7.67 7.30
C THR A 104 2.22 -9.05 6.90
N GLY A 105 2.84 -10.11 7.40
CA GLY A 105 2.54 -11.49 7.03
C GLY A 105 1.25 -12.01 7.63
N PHE A 106 1.06 -11.89 8.94
CA PHE A 106 -0.10 -12.43 9.63
C PHE A 106 -1.26 -11.41 9.67
N LEU A 107 -1.08 -10.28 10.35
CA LEU A 107 -2.18 -9.36 10.62
C LEU A 107 -2.77 -8.77 9.32
N SER A 108 -1.93 -8.20 8.44
CA SER A 108 -2.42 -7.61 7.20
C SER A 108 -2.97 -8.65 6.22
N ARG A 109 -2.19 -9.70 5.90
CA ARG A 109 -2.54 -10.64 4.82
C ARG A 109 -3.51 -11.74 5.20
N GLN A 110 -3.48 -12.23 6.44
CA GLN A 110 -4.32 -13.36 6.84
C GLN A 110 -5.55 -12.88 7.61
N VAL A 111 -5.39 -11.94 8.54
CA VAL A 111 -6.49 -11.50 9.41
C VAL A 111 -7.34 -10.43 8.74
N LEU A 112 -6.73 -9.34 8.27
CA LEU A 112 -7.47 -8.18 7.77
C LEU A 112 -7.96 -8.38 6.32
N ARG A 113 -7.10 -8.90 5.43
CA ARG A 113 -7.47 -9.16 4.02
C ARG A 113 -8.37 -10.37 3.81
N GLY A 114 -8.42 -11.31 4.75
CA GLY A 114 -9.27 -12.50 4.66
C GLY A 114 -10.77 -12.23 4.80
N ARG A 115 -11.18 -10.96 5.05
CA ARG A 115 -12.52 -10.60 5.51
C ARG A 115 -13.29 -9.69 4.56
N GLN A 116 -13.05 -9.83 3.26
CA GLN A 116 -13.54 -8.91 2.23
C GLN A 116 -15.07 -8.70 2.23
N ASP A 117 -15.85 -9.67 2.72
CA ASP A 117 -17.32 -9.57 2.80
C ASP A 117 -17.80 -8.63 3.93
N GLU A 118 -16.90 -8.25 4.86
CA GLU A 118 -17.17 -7.36 5.99
C GLU A 118 -16.34 -6.06 5.97
N THR A 119 -15.44 -5.90 4.99
CA THR A 119 -14.51 -4.75 4.95
C THR A 119 -15.22 -3.46 4.59
N SER A 120 -14.81 -2.36 5.22
CA SER A 120 -15.21 -1.02 4.81
C SER A 120 -14.69 -0.69 3.41
N ALA A 121 -15.29 0.28 2.72
CA ALA A 121 -14.79 0.75 1.43
C ALA A 121 -13.28 1.10 1.51
N PRO A 122 -12.50 0.81 0.45
CA PRO A 122 -11.09 1.16 0.44
C PRO A 122 -10.93 2.69 0.49
N PRO A 123 -9.84 3.21 1.09
CA PRO A 123 -9.58 4.63 1.11
C PRO A 123 -9.45 5.15 -0.33
N THR A 124 -10.17 6.22 -0.62
CA THR A 124 -10.12 6.93 -1.91
C THR A 124 -9.24 8.18 -1.79
N LEU A 125 -8.82 8.71 -2.94
CA LEU A 125 -8.08 9.98 -2.98
C LEU A 125 -9.04 11.12 -2.64
N PRO A 126 -8.80 11.91 -1.57
CA PRO A 126 -9.67 13.03 -1.23
C PRO A 126 -9.67 14.10 -2.34
N PRO A 127 -10.80 14.78 -2.61
CA PRO A 127 -10.88 15.83 -3.63
C PRO A 127 -9.82 16.93 -3.46
N ALA A 128 -9.52 17.31 -2.22
CA ALA A 128 -8.50 18.31 -1.90
C ALA A 128 -7.07 17.87 -2.28
N ALA A 129 -6.81 16.56 -2.35
CA ALA A 129 -5.50 16.01 -2.72
C ALA A 129 -5.37 15.74 -4.23
N LEU A 130 -6.46 15.84 -5.00
CA LEU A 130 -6.48 15.49 -6.41
C LEU A 130 -5.48 16.33 -7.23
N GLU A 131 -5.48 17.65 -7.02
CA GLU A 131 -4.61 18.55 -7.77
C GLU A 131 -3.13 18.29 -7.46
N TRP A 132 -2.80 18.07 -6.19
CA TRP A 132 -1.45 17.66 -5.80
C TRP A 132 -1.03 16.35 -6.45
N ALA A 133 -1.92 15.34 -6.45
CA ALA A 133 -1.63 14.03 -7.04
C ALA A 133 -1.38 14.12 -8.55
N ARG A 134 -2.14 14.97 -9.26
CA ARG A 134 -1.95 15.25 -10.68
C ARG A 134 -0.61 15.92 -10.96
N GLN A 135 -0.28 16.97 -10.22
CA GLN A 135 1.00 17.66 -10.36
C GLN A 135 2.18 16.73 -10.05
N HIS A 136 2.03 15.88 -9.03
CA HIS A 136 3.03 14.87 -8.70
C HIS A 136 3.23 13.87 -9.84
N GLY A 137 2.14 13.32 -10.39
CA GLY A 137 2.19 12.41 -11.54
C GLY A 137 2.83 13.06 -12.76
N ALA A 138 2.44 14.28 -13.11
CA ALA A 138 3.02 15.02 -14.23
C ALA A 138 4.54 15.23 -14.09
N ARG A 139 5.01 15.52 -12.87
CA ARG A 139 6.45 15.60 -12.59
C ARG A 139 7.15 14.25 -12.79
N LEU A 140 6.57 13.15 -12.28
CA LEU A 140 7.16 11.81 -12.46
C LEU A 140 7.27 11.45 -13.95
N VAL A 141 6.25 11.78 -14.75
CA VAL A 141 6.29 11.57 -16.20
C VAL A 141 7.45 12.33 -16.84
N SER A 142 7.65 13.61 -16.47
CA SER A 142 8.76 14.42 -16.96
C SER A 142 10.12 13.82 -16.57
N GLU A 143 10.30 13.49 -15.29
CA GLU A 143 11.55 12.91 -14.76
C GLU A 143 11.89 11.57 -15.43
N LEU A 144 10.91 10.69 -15.60
CA LEU A 144 11.10 9.40 -16.28
C LEU A 144 11.44 9.57 -17.76
N GLY A 145 10.84 10.57 -18.42
CA GLY A 145 11.18 10.91 -19.81
C GLY A 145 12.63 11.39 -19.98
N GLU A 146 13.16 12.13 -19.01
CA GLU A 146 14.55 12.62 -19.02
C GLU A 146 15.58 11.53 -18.71
N LEU A 147 15.19 10.51 -17.93
CA LEU A 147 16.09 9.42 -17.51
C LEU A 147 16.44 8.43 -18.63
N GLY A 148 15.67 8.40 -19.73
CA GLY A 148 15.92 7.52 -20.87
C GLY A 148 15.78 6.02 -20.55
N VAL A 149 15.06 5.67 -19.48
CA VAL A 149 14.81 4.28 -19.09
C VAL A 149 13.78 3.63 -20.03
N GLY A 150 13.85 2.31 -20.19
CA GLY A 150 12.82 1.58 -20.90
C GLY A 150 11.47 1.70 -20.18
N VAL A 151 10.37 1.92 -20.91
CA VAL A 151 9.01 1.97 -20.35
C VAL A 151 8.14 0.91 -21.02
N ARG A 152 7.44 0.10 -20.21
CA ARG A 152 6.40 -0.83 -20.64
C ARG A 152 5.05 -0.37 -20.11
N GLY A 153 4.21 0.12 -21.01
CA GLY A 153 2.92 0.74 -20.71
C GLY A 153 2.89 2.22 -21.11
N ASP A 154 1.91 2.96 -20.59
CA ASP A 154 1.76 4.40 -20.84
C ASP A 154 2.16 5.20 -19.59
N LEU A 155 3.01 6.21 -19.75
CA LEU A 155 3.36 7.13 -18.67
C LEU A 155 2.15 7.96 -18.20
N SER A 156 1.14 8.15 -19.05
CA SER A 156 -0.12 8.79 -18.66
C SER A 156 -0.85 8.03 -17.54
N ASP A 157 -0.58 6.73 -17.36
CA ASP A 157 -1.09 5.91 -16.24
C ASP A 157 -0.62 6.43 -14.87
N LEU A 158 0.47 7.22 -14.82
CA LEU A 158 1.01 7.79 -13.58
C LEU A 158 0.30 9.09 -13.15
N VAL A 159 -0.55 9.65 -14.01
CA VAL A 159 -1.29 10.86 -13.72
C VAL A 159 -2.65 10.49 -13.15
N ALA A 160 -2.95 11.00 -11.95
CA ALA A 160 -4.23 10.73 -11.30
C ALA A 160 -5.41 11.07 -12.24
N PRO A 161 -6.33 10.12 -12.49
CA PRO A 161 -7.49 10.37 -13.33
C PRO A 161 -8.44 11.37 -12.66
N PRO A 162 -9.40 11.96 -13.40
CA PRO A 162 -10.46 12.76 -12.78
C PRO A 162 -11.15 11.98 -11.64
N PHE A 163 -11.48 12.68 -10.56
CA PHE A 163 -12.24 12.10 -9.47
C PHE A 163 -13.59 11.60 -9.99
N ALA A 164 -13.88 10.31 -9.76
CA ALA A 164 -15.08 9.64 -10.27
C ALA A 164 -16.12 9.33 -9.16
N GLY A 165 -15.90 9.80 -7.92
CA GLY A 165 -16.80 9.55 -6.77
C GLY A 165 -17.67 10.76 -6.40
N ASP A 166 -18.50 10.62 -5.35
CA ASP A 166 -19.15 11.77 -4.70
C ASP A 166 -18.17 12.36 -3.67
N PRO A 167 -17.89 13.68 -3.70
CA PRO A 167 -17.08 14.34 -2.68
C PRO A 167 -17.59 14.13 -1.24
N ARG A 168 -18.84 13.72 -1.02
CA ARG A 168 -19.39 13.40 0.31
C ARG A 168 -19.01 12.02 0.83
N ASP A 169 -18.53 11.14 -0.04
CA ASP A 169 -18.08 9.81 0.34
C ASP A 169 -16.83 9.88 1.24
N ASP A 170 -16.12 11.02 1.31
CA ASP A 170 -14.92 11.20 2.13
C ASP A 170 -15.20 11.43 3.63
N ALA A 171 -16.26 12.17 3.96
CA ALA A 171 -16.70 12.42 5.33
C ALA A 171 -17.32 11.16 5.97
N GLU A 172 -17.95 10.31 5.15
CA GLU A 172 -18.37 8.96 5.55
C GLU A 172 -17.25 7.92 5.46
N SER A 173 -16.17 8.20 4.71
CA SER A 173 -14.99 7.31 4.62
C SER A 173 -14.13 7.34 5.87
N ALA A 174 -14.21 8.34 6.74
CA ALA A 174 -13.56 8.27 8.04
C ALA A 174 -14.21 7.15 8.86
N ALA A 175 -13.56 5.98 8.92
CA ALA A 175 -14.05 4.90 9.78
C ALA A 175 -14.25 5.44 11.19
N SER A 176 -15.48 5.35 11.69
CA SER A 176 -15.78 5.76 13.06
C SER A 176 -14.86 5.05 14.04
N ASP A 177 -14.55 5.68 15.18
CA ASP A 177 -13.75 5.02 16.23
C ASP A 177 -14.37 3.68 16.65
N ALA A 178 -15.69 3.55 16.59
CA ALA A 178 -16.39 2.28 16.82
C ALA A 178 -16.04 1.21 15.78
N ALA A 179 -15.98 1.57 14.49
CA ALA A 179 -15.58 0.65 13.43
C ALA A 179 -14.10 0.23 13.58
N VAL A 180 -13.21 1.19 13.86
CA VAL A 180 -11.78 0.91 14.10
C VAL A 180 -11.61 0.02 15.32
N ALA A 181 -12.33 0.28 16.41
CA ALA A 181 -12.30 -0.54 17.62
C ALA A 181 -12.82 -1.97 17.36
N ALA A 182 -13.89 -2.13 16.57
CA ALA A 182 -14.39 -3.45 16.19
C ALA A 182 -13.34 -4.26 15.41
N VAL A 183 -12.61 -3.63 14.49
CA VAL A 183 -11.48 -4.25 13.79
C VAL A 183 -10.35 -4.62 14.75
N ALA A 184 -10.00 -3.72 15.69
CA ALA A 184 -8.96 -3.97 16.67
C ALA A 184 -9.28 -5.14 17.60
N VAL A 185 -10.52 -5.26 18.09
CA VAL A 185 -10.96 -6.39 18.92
C VAL A 185 -10.84 -7.71 18.16
N LYS A 186 -11.27 -7.73 16.89
CA LYS A 186 -11.14 -8.92 16.03
C LYS A 186 -9.66 -9.29 15.79
N ALA A 187 -8.81 -8.31 15.53
CA ALA A 187 -7.38 -8.50 15.36
C ALA A 187 -6.72 -9.08 16.63
N ALA A 188 -7.06 -8.54 17.80
CA ALA A 188 -6.58 -9.03 19.09
C ALA A 188 -7.02 -10.48 19.33
N ALA A 189 -8.29 -10.83 19.03
CA ALA A 189 -8.78 -12.20 19.13
C ALA A 189 -7.98 -13.16 18.23
N ALA A 190 -7.72 -12.78 16.97
CA ALA A 190 -6.92 -13.58 16.04
C ALA A 190 -5.46 -13.76 16.51
N LEU A 191 -4.85 -12.72 17.08
CA LEU A 191 -3.50 -12.80 17.66
C LEU A 191 -3.46 -13.74 18.86
N LEU A 192 -4.46 -13.70 19.74
CA LEU A 192 -4.54 -14.59 20.91
C LEU A 192 -4.71 -16.06 20.49
N VAL A 193 -5.53 -16.34 19.47
CA VAL A 193 -5.67 -17.69 18.91
C VAL A 193 -4.34 -18.18 18.32
N ALA A 194 -3.69 -17.37 17.49
CA ALA A 194 -2.39 -17.75 16.90
C ALA A 194 -1.30 -17.95 17.96
N LEU A 195 -1.33 -17.15 19.04
CA LEU A 195 -0.42 -17.31 20.16
C LEU A 195 -0.67 -18.64 20.89
N ALA A 196 -1.94 -18.99 21.16
CA ALA A 196 -2.31 -20.26 21.77
C ALA A 196 -1.84 -21.46 20.93
N GLU A 197 -2.09 -21.43 19.61
CA GLU A 197 -1.63 -22.48 18.67
C GLU A 197 -0.10 -22.62 18.65
N SER A 198 0.63 -21.51 18.79
CA SER A 198 2.09 -21.52 18.87
C SER A 198 2.62 -22.10 20.18
N HIS A 199 1.89 -21.95 21.28
CA HIS A 199 2.24 -22.55 22.57
C HIS A 199 1.85 -24.04 22.67
N ASP A 200 0.75 -24.43 22.03
CA ASP A 200 0.24 -25.81 22.00
C ASP A 200 0.91 -26.68 20.93
N SER A 201 1.83 -26.13 20.14
CA SER A 201 2.68 -26.89 19.21
C SER A 201 3.98 -27.30 19.93
N PRO A 202 4.04 -28.47 20.60
CA PRO A 202 5.31 -28.95 21.13
C PRO A 202 6.27 -29.22 19.97
N GLU A 203 7.55 -28.94 20.21
CA GLU A 203 8.71 -29.21 19.38
C GLU A 203 8.48 -30.15 18.17
N ARG A 204 8.38 -29.59 16.97
CA ARG A 204 8.82 -30.28 15.75
C ARG A 204 10.30 -30.00 15.52
N ALA A 205 11.13 -30.48 16.43
CA ALA A 205 12.57 -30.60 16.27
C ALA A 205 13.06 -31.81 17.08
N GLY A 206 12.86 -32.98 16.48
CA GLY A 206 13.59 -34.22 16.77
C GLY A 206 14.05 -34.80 15.45
#